data_AF-A0A6L8NAW1-F1
#
_entry.id   AF-A0A6L8NAW1-F1
#
_cell.length_a   1.000
_cell.length_b   1.000
_cell.length_c   1.000
_cell.angle_alpha   90.00
_cell.angle_beta   90.00
_cell.angle_gamma   90.00
#
_symmetry.space_group_name_H-M   'P 1'
#
loop_
_entity.id
_entity.type
_entity.pdbx_description
1 polymer ?
#
loop_
_entity_poly.entity_id
_entity_poly.type
_entity_poly.pdbx_seq_one_letter_code
_entity_poly.pdbx_strand_id
1 'polypeptide(L)'
;MTTDDTPAPTADEIVAGQWQWLLAAGPEHVRPDVVRAAYANPRLRGLFTGLSHGVLFFSLSTESPYTLVGGTVYYLENDRYFVRGAPVTSSLGETDSLKEAFALLAANIPDDAGPVVAGPGKRG
;
A
#
# COMPACT_ATOMS: atom_id res chain seq x y z
N MET A 1 29.49 -27.40 3.31
CA MET A 1 28.80 -26.35 2.54
C MET A 1 27.32 -26.66 2.67
N THR A 2 26.71 -26.18 3.75
CA THR A 2 25.28 -26.42 4.01
C THR A 2 24.53 -25.34 3.26
N THR A 3 23.78 -25.74 2.23
CA THR A 3 22.77 -24.88 1.63
C THR A 3 21.80 -24.55 2.76
N ASP A 4 21.70 -23.26 3.09
CA ASP A 4 20.73 -22.78 4.07
C ASP A 4 19.34 -23.06 3.50
N ASP A 5 18.71 -24.14 3.98
CA ASP A 5 17.38 -24.61 3.58
C ASP A 5 16.29 -23.79 4.31
N THR A 6 16.50 -22.49 4.44
CA THR A 6 15.49 -21.59 4.98
C THR A 6 14.40 -21.44 3.93
N PRO A 7 13.16 -21.89 4.20
CA PRO A 7 12.06 -21.73 3.26
C PRO A 7 11.86 -20.24 2.97
N ALA A 8 11.55 -19.93 1.71
CA ALA A 8 11.25 -18.56 1.31
C ALA A 8 10.08 -18.01 2.17
N PRO A 9 10.13 -16.73 2.56
CA PRO A 9 9.10 -16.14 3.41
C PRO A 9 7.73 -16.15 2.69
N THR A 10 6.69 -16.31 3.48
CA THR A 10 5.29 -16.24 3.01
C THR A 10 4.90 -14.80 2.66
N ALA A 11 3.82 -14.64 1.88
CA ALA A 11 3.29 -13.32 1.54
C ALA A 11 2.94 -12.50 2.80
N ASP A 12 2.34 -13.13 3.81
CA ASP A 12 1.96 -12.46 5.06
C ASP A 12 3.18 -11.98 5.85
N GLU A 13 4.26 -12.76 5.89
CA GLU A 13 5.52 -12.36 6.53
C GLU A 13 6.18 -11.20 5.79
N ILE A 14 6.17 -11.22 4.46
CA ILE A 14 6.68 -10.11 3.64
C ILE A 14 5.86 -8.84 3.86
N VAL A 15 4.53 -8.95 3.85
CA VAL A 15 3.61 -7.83 4.11
C VAL A 15 3.84 -7.27 5.51
N ALA A 16 3.91 -8.13 6.54
CA ALA A 16 4.14 -7.72 7.91
C ALA A 16 5.49 -7.01 8.08
N GLY A 17 6.56 -7.57 7.52
CA GLY A 17 7.90 -6.96 7.57
C GLY A 17 7.95 -5.61 6.85
N GLN A 18 7.29 -5.49 5.71
CA GLN A 18 7.22 -4.25 4.95
C GLN A 18 6.46 -3.15 5.72
N TRP A 19 5.35 -3.49 6.37
CA TRP A 19 4.63 -2.55 7.24
C TRP A 19 5.45 -2.13 8.46
N GLN A 20 6.18 -3.07 9.08
CA GLN A 20 7.06 -2.75 10.20
C GLN A 20 8.16 -1.76 9.78
N TRP A 21 8.77 -1.98 8.61
CA TRP A 21 9.77 -1.06 8.06
C TRP A 21 9.17 0.34 7.84
N LEU A 22 8.01 0.44 7.19
CA LEU A 22 7.34 1.73 6.96
C LEU A 22 6.94 2.44 8.26
N LEU A 23 6.47 1.69 9.27
CA LEU A 23 6.09 2.25 10.58
C LEU A 23 7.31 2.77 11.37
N ALA A 24 8.48 2.18 11.14
CA ALA A 24 9.75 2.59 11.73
C ALA A 24 10.46 3.68 10.90
N ALA A 25 10.07 3.88 9.64
CA ALA A 25 10.66 4.90 8.77
C ALA A 25 10.38 6.31 9.30
N GLY A 26 11.40 7.17 9.23
CA GLY A 26 11.29 8.56 9.64
C GLY A 26 10.74 9.47 8.54
N PRO A 27 10.50 10.76 8.87
CA PRO A 27 9.94 11.74 7.94
C PRO A 27 10.80 12.00 6.69
N GLU A 28 12.06 11.60 6.70
CA GLU A 28 12.95 11.65 5.53
C GLU A 28 12.54 10.69 4.40
N HIS A 29 11.78 9.64 4.71
CA HIS A 29 11.24 8.71 3.73
C HIS A 29 9.76 9.00 3.42
N VAL A 30 8.95 9.08 4.48
CA VAL A 30 7.51 9.30 4.42
C VAL A 30 7.05 9.89 5.74
N ARG A 31 6.04 10.77 5.70
CA ARG A 31 5.47 11.29 6.95
C ARG A 31 4.88 10.14 7.80
N PRO A 32 5.25 10.02 9.09
CA PRO A 32 4.77 8.91 9.92
C PRO A 32 3.25 8.84 10.09
N ASP A 33 2.54 9.97 10.02
CA ASP A 33 1.08 10.02 10.11
C ASP A 33 0.38 9.43 8.88
N VAL A 34 0.94 9.60 7.68
CA VAL A 34 0.47 8.96 6.45
C VAL A 34 0.51 7.43 6.59
N VAL A 35 1.65 6.90 7.04
CA VAL A 35 1.81 5.45 7.24
C VAL A 35 0.86 4.93 8.31
N ARG A 36 0.75 5.60 9.45
CA ARG A 36 -0.15 5.19 10.55
C ARG A 36 -1.61 5.21 10.12
N ALA A 37 -2.04 6.23 9.35
CA ALA A 37 -3.40 6.32 8.86
C ALA A 37 -3.73 5.20 7.86
N ALA A 38 -2.80 4.87 6.97
CA ALA A 38 -2.95 3.72 6.07
C ALA A 38 -3.01 2.39 6.84
N TYR A 39 -2.08 2.18 7.77
CA TYR A 39 -1.99 0.95 8.58
C TYR A 39 -3.21 0.71 9.47
N ALA A 40 -3.88 1.78 9.91
CA ALA A 40 -5.10 1.68 10.73
C ALA A 40 -6.30 1.08 9.96
N ASN A 41 -6.26 1.06 8.62
CA ASN A 41 -7.30 0.43 7.82
C ASN A 41 -6.99 -1.06 7.63
N PRO A 42 -7.84 -2.00 8.14
CA PRO A 42 -7.55 -3.43 8.07
C PRO A 42 -7.40 -3.98 6.65
N ARG A 43 -8.17 -3.43 5.69
CA ARG A 43 -8.12 -3.86 4.29
C ARG A 43 -6.78 -3.48 3.66
N LEU A 44 -6.28 -2.28 3.95
CA LEU A 44 -4.97 -1.83 3.46
C LEU A 44 -3.82 -2.54 4.17
N ARG A 45 -3.95 -2.79 5.47
CA ARG A 45 -2.93 -3.51 6.26
C ARG A 45 -2.66 -4.92 5.74
N GLY A 46 -3.65 -5.56 5.11
CA GLY A 46 -3.49 -6.87 4.48
C GLY A 46 -2.80 -6.85 3.11
N LEU A 47 -2.47 -5.69 2.57
CA LEU A 47 -1.85 -5.55 1.25
C LEU A 47 -0.35 -5.30 1.36
N PHE A 48 0.37 -5.71 0.32
CA PHE A 48 1.75 -5.24 0.15
C PHE A 48 1.73 -3.75 -0.19
N THR A 49 2.65 -3.00 0.40
CA THR A 49 2.75 -1.55 0.20
C THR A 49 4.20 -1.12 0.07
N GLY A 50 4.44 -0.03 -0.65
CA GLY A 50 5.76 0.59 -0.75
C GLY A 50 5.66 2.08 -1.02
N LEU A 51 6.80 2.73 -1.16
CA LEU A 51 6.89 4.15 -1.50
C LEU A 51 7.34 4.30 -2.95
N SER A 52 6.62 5.11 -3.70
CA SER A 52 7.05 5.59 -5.01
C SER A 52 6.77 7.09 -5.08
N HIS A 53 7.80 7.87 -5.39
CA HIS A 53 7.71 9.35 -5.42
C HIS A 53 7.12 9.97 -4.14
N GLY A 54 7.41 9.38 -2.98
CA GLY A 54 6.89 9.84 -1.68
C GLY A 54 5.42 9.47 -1.39
N VAL A 55 4.81 8.64 -2.23
CA VAL A 55 3.41 8.22 -2.11
C VAL A 55 3.32 6.72 -1.86
N LEU A 56 2.41 6.31 -0.98
CA LEU A 56 2.10 4.90 -0.74
C LEU A 56 1.33 4.32 -1.94
N PHE A 57 1.79 3.17 -2.43
CA PHE A 57 1.03 2.34 -3.35
C PHE A 57 0.65 1.02 -2.67
N PHE A 58 -0.44 0.40 -3.11
CA PHE A 58 -0.88 -0.91 -2.63
C PHE A 58 -0.88 -1.93 -3.75
N SER A 59 -0.51 -3.17 -3.44
CA SER A 59 -0.31 -4.23 -4.42
C SER A 59 -0.77 -5.59 -3.89
N LEU A 60 -1.27 -6.42 -4.80
CA LEU A 60 -1.55 -7.85 -4.57
C LEU A 60 -0.34 -8.76 -4.81
N SER A 61 0.79 -8.21 -5.25
CA SER A 61 2.06 -8.93 -5.39
C SER A 61 3.18 -8.23 -4.62
N THR A 62 4.10 -9.00 -4.04
CA THR A 62 5.18 -8.45 -3.20
C THR A 62 6.41 -8.01 -4.00
N GLU A 63 6.52 -8.43 -5.26
CA GLU A 63 7.63 -8.07 -6.15
C GLU A 63 7.16 -7.47 -7.47
N SER A 64 8.09 -6.79 -8.15
CA SER A 64 7.86 -6.23 -9.47
C SER A 64 7.85 -7.33 -10.54
N PRO A 65 6.91 -7.31 -11.51
CA PRO A 65 5.88 -6.30 -11.73
C PRO A 65 4.76 -6.34 -10.67
N TYR A 66 4.42 -5.18 -10.13
CA TYR A 66 3.39 -5.03 -9.08
C TYR A 66 1.97 -5.12 -9.65
N THR A 67 1.06 -5.76 -8.91
CA THR A 67 -0.38 -5.79 -9.18
C THR A 67 -1.09 -4.71 -8.37
N LEU A 68 -1.06 -3.47 -8.86
CA LEU A 68 -1.53 -2.30 -8.12
C LEU A 68 -3.06 -2.29 -7.92
N VAL A 69 -3.50 -1.87 -6.72
CA VAL A 69 -4.93 -1.79 -6.34
C VAL A 69 -5.25 -0.51 -5.55
N GLY A 70 -6.52 -0.11 -5.53
CA GLY A 70 -7.07 0.99 -4.71
C GLY A 70 -6.72 2.38 -5.21
N GLY A 71 -5.48 2.60 -5.67
CA GLY A 71 -4.96 3.86 -6.15
C GLY A 71 -3.96 4.50 -5.18
N THR A 72 -3.94 5.82 -5.06
CA THR A 72 -2.94 6.59 -4.29
C THR A 72 -3.55 7.81 -3.60
N VAL A 73 -3.02 8.18 -2.43
CA VAL A 73 -3.39 9.40 -1.70
C VAL A 73 -2.28 10.44 -1.85
N TYR A 74 -2.65 11.66 -2.24
CA TYR A 74 -1.74 12.80 -2.37
C TYR A 74 -2.10 13.88 -1.34
N TYR A 75 -1.09 14.55 -0.81
CA TYR A 75 -1.27 15.78 -0.04
C TYR A 75 -1.59 16.94 -0.98
N LEU A 76 -2.58 17.74 -0.62
CA LEU A 76 -2.89 19.03 -1.22
C LEU A 76 -2.57 20.14 -0.22
N GLU A 77 -2.45 21.38 -0.71
CA GLU A 77 -2.35 22.56 0.16
C GLU A 77 -3.58 22.66 1.10
N ASN A 78 -3.40 23.34 2.23
CA ASN A 78 -4.43 23.55 3.27
C ASN A 78 -4.90 22.27 3.97
N ASP A 79 -3.99 21.31 4.18
CA ASP A 79 -4.26 20.07 4.92
C ASP A 79 -5.37 19.18 4.33
N ARG A 80 -5.54 19.27 3.01
CA ARG A 80 -6.47 18.44 2.25
C ARG A 80 -5.72 17.30 1.56
N TYR A 81 -6.45 16.26 1.21
CA TYR A 81 -5.90 15.05 0.60
C TYR A 81 -6.72 14.68 -0.62
N PHE A 82 -6.04 14.40 -1.73
CA PHE A 82 -6.65 13.93 -2.97
C PHE A 82 -6.48 12.42 -3.10
N VAL A 83 -7.57 11.71 -3.35
CA VAL A 83 -7.54 10.27 -3.58
C VAL A 83 -7.73 10.00 -5.07
N ARG A 84 -6.72 9.36 -5.65
CA ARG A 84 -6.69 8.94 -7.04
C ARG A 84 -6.96 7.44 -7.10
N GLY A 85 -7.83 6.99 -7.99
CA GLY A 85 -8.19 5.58 -8.15
C GLY A 85 -7.34 4.85 -9.19
N ALA A 86 -7.69 3.58 -9.42
CA ALA A 86 -7.22 2.76 -10.55
C ALA A 86 -8.37 2.56 -11.57
N PRO A 87 -8.17 2.82 -12.88
CA PRO A 87 -6.94 3.33 -13.50
C PRO A 87 -6.63 4.74 -13.03
N VAL A 88 -5.35 5.11 -13.13
CA VAL A 88 -4.74 6.36 -12.68
C VAL A 88 -5.46 7.63 -13.19
N THR A 89 -6.40 7.56 -14.13
CA THR A 89 -7.21 8.72 -14.55
C THR A 89 -8.44 8.98 -13.67
N SER A 90 -8.82 8.05 -12.79
CA SER A 90 -10.00 8.19 -11.92
C SER A 90 -9.69 9.04 -10.70
N SER A 91 -10.51 10.07 -10.45
CA SER A 91 -10.53 10.80 -9.17
C SER A 91 -11.60 10.17 -8.29
N LEU A 92 -11.22 9.76 -7.07
CA LEU A 92 -12.15 9.23 -6.08
C LEU A 92 -12.71 10.34 -5.18
N GLY A 93 -11.95 11.42 -4.99
CA GLY A 93 -12.41 12.62 -4.29
C GLY A 93 -11.30 13.33 -3.52
N GLU A 94 -11.70 14.36 -2.77
CA GLU A 94 -10.85 15.08 -1.82
C GLU A 94 -11.41 14.93 -0.41
N THR A 95 -10.53 14.87 0.58
CA THR A 95 -10.89 14.70 1.99
C THR A 95 -10.05 15.62 2.86
N ASP A 96 -10.55 15.98 4.04
CA ASP A 96 -9.86 16.88 4.96
C ASP A 96 -9.04 16.10 6.02
N SER A 97 -8.95 14.77 5.88
CA SER A 97 -8.15 13.92 6.76
C SER A 97 -7.56 12.70 6.05
N LEU A 98 -6.37 12.26 6.51
CA LEU A 98 -5.74 11.02 6.03
C LEU A 98 -6.62 9.79 6.25
N LYS A 99 -7.34 9.75 7.38
CA LYS A 99 -8.20 8.62 7.72
C LYS A 99 -9.32 8.44 6.69
N GLU A 100 -9.97 9.53 6.31
CA GLU A 100 -11.01 9.51 5.27
C GLU A 100 -10.42 9.20 3.90
N ALA A 101 -9.27 9.78 3.55
CA ALA A 101 -8.59 9.50 2.30
C ALA A 101 -8.30 8.00 2.12
N PHE A 102 -7.73 7.36 3.15
CA PHE A 102 -7.43 5.92 3.11
C PHE A 102 -8.68 5.04 3.22
N ALA A 103 -9.74 5.49 3.89
CA ALA A 103 -11.02 4.79 3.85
C ALA A 103 -11.63 4.80 2.44
N LEU A 104 -11.59 5.94 1.75
CA LEU A 104 -12.07 6.10 0.38
C LEU A 104 -11.25 5.25 -0.60
N LEU A 105 -9.91 5.24 -0.45
CA LEU A 105 -9.03 4.39 -1.24
C LEU A 105 -9.35 2.90 -1.02
N ALA A 106 -9.51 2.48 0.25
CA ALA A 106 -9.82 1.10 0.57
C ALA A 106 -11.19 0.66 0.05
N ALA A 107 -12.18 1.56 0.03
CA ALA A 107 -13.50 1.28 -0.53
C ALA A 107 -13.47 1.07 -2.06
N ASN A 108 -12.47 1.63 -2.74
CA ASN A 108 -12.30 1.47 -4.20
C ASN A 108 -11.52 0.21 -4.60
N ILE A 109 -11.04 -0.56 -3.63
CA ILE A 109 -10.43 -1.87 -3.92
C ILE A 109 -11.57 -2.84 -4.29
N PRO A 110 -11.45 -3.62 -5.38
CA PRO A 110 -12.44 -4.62 -5.73
C PRO A 110 -12.61 -5.66 -4.62
N ASP A 111 -13.85 -6.10 -4.36
CA ASP A 111 -14.12 -7.12 -3.35
C ASP A 111 -13.64 -8.52 -3.77
N ASP A 112 -13.43 -8.73 -5.06
CA ASP A 112 -12.81 -9.91 -5.67
C ASP A 112 -11.29 -9.80 -5.79
N ALA A 113 -10.68 -8.76 -5.21
CA ALA A 113 -9.23 -8.69 -5.04
C ALA A 113 -8.78 -9.88 -4.16
N GLY A 114 -8.19 -10.88 -4.81
CA GLY A 114 -7.70 -12.09 -4.14
C GLY A 114 -6.59 -11.80 -3.11
N PRO A 115 -6.07 -12.83 -2.42
CA PRO A 115 -5.01 -12.65 -1.44
C PRO A 115 -3.72 -12.13 -2.08
N VAL A 116 -2.87 -11.49 -1.28
CA VAL A 116 -1.52 -11.11 -1.71
C VAL A 116 -0.72 -12.38 -2.03
N VAL A 117 0.01 -12.35 -3.16
CA VAL A 117 0.93 -13.41 -3.56
C VAL A 117 2.37 -12.99 -3.33
N ALA A 118 3.18 -13.92 -2.81
CA ALA A 118 4.62 -13.73 -2.73
C ALA A 118 5.22 -13.82 -4.14
N GLY A 119 6.11 -12.89 -4.46
CA GLY A 119 6.75 -12.78 -5.78
C GLY A 119 6.04 -11.82 -6.74
N PRO A 120 6.39 -11.87 -8.04
CA PRO A 120 5.86 -10.94 -9.03
C PRO A 120 4.38 -11.19 -9.33
N GLY A 121 3.68 -10.14 -9.74
CA GLY A 121 2.33 -10.26 -10.28
C GLY A 121 2.29 -11.14 -11.53
N LYS A 122 1.17 -11.84 -11.74
CA LYS A 122 0.97 -12.58 -12.98
C LYS A 122 0.97 -11.61 -14.15
N ARG A 123 1.83 -11.84 -15.15
CA ARG A 123 1.69 -11.19 -16.46
C ARG A 123 0.41 -11.74 -17.09
N GLY A 124 -0.61 -10.90 -17.18
CA GLY A 124 -1.75 -11.14 -18.07
C GLY A 124 -1.34 -11.03 -19.52
#